data_AF-A0AAW7I6F9-F1
#
_entry.id   AF-A0AAW7I6F9-F1
#
_cell.length_a   1.000
_cell.length_b   1.000
_cell.length_c   1.000
_cell.angle_alpha   90.00
_cell.angle_beta   90.00
_cell.angle_gamma   90.00
#
_symmetry.space_group_name_H-M   'P 1'
#
loop_
_entity.id
_entity.type
_entity.pdbx_description
1 polymer ?
#
loop_
_entity_poly.entity_id
_entity_poly.type
_entity_poly.pdbx_seq_one_letter_code
_entity_poly.pdbx_strand_id
1 'polypeptide(L)' 'MEKQICAFCGRWYDIEAMISLHEDGKTFVLYYCEGCFPAVKSNVASLPYSHLFKWVKEGSHNDK' A
#
# COMPACT_ATOMS: atom_id res chain seq x y z
N MET A 1 -10.18 -13.63 8.56
CA MET A 1 -9.06 -12.75 8.19
C MET A 1 -8.87 -12.83 6.69
N GLU A 2 -9.09 -11.71 6.02
CA GLU A 2 -8.80 -11.56 4.60
C GLU A 2 -7.29 -11.38 4.41
N LYS A 3 -6.74 -12.03 3.38
CA LYS A 3 -5.30 -12.01 3.08
C LYS A 3 -5.07 -11.48 1.69
N GLN A 4 -3.97 -10.77 1.53
CA GLN A 4 -3.55 -10.21 0.25
C GLN A 4 -2.06 -10.42 0.01
N ILE A 5 -1.68 -10.54 -1.26
CA ILE A 5 -0.28 -10.66 -1.67
C ILE A 5 0.38 -9.28 -1.65
N CYS A 6 1.54 -9.18 -1.00
CA CYS A 6 2.40 -8.01 -1.13
C CYS A 6 2.91 -7.90 -2.57
N ALA A 7 2.57 -6.81 -3.26
CA ALA A 7 2.94 -6.59 -4.66
C ALA A 7 4.46 -6.51 -4.90
N PHE A 8 5.25 -6.29 -3.86
CA PHE A 8 6.72 -6.24 -3.96
C PHE A 8 7.39 -7.60 -3.73
N CYS A 9 7.08 -8.27 -2.62
CA CYS A 9 7.78 -9.51 -2.24
C CYS A 9 7.02 -10.80 -2.56
N GLY A 10 5.78 -10.71 -3.04
CA GLY A 10 4.97 -11.87 -3.44
C GLY A 10 4.49 -12.76 -2.31
N ARG A 11 4.70 -12.38 -1.04
CA ARG A 11 4.24 -13.14 0.14
C ARG A 11 2.84 -12.70 0.57
N TRP A 12 2.12 -13.63 1.19
CA TRP A 12 0.80 -13.41 1.75
C TRP A 12 0.88 -12.76 3.14
N TYR A 13 0.03 -11.76 3.38
CA TYR A 13 -0.11 -11.08 4.66
C TYR A 13 -1.60 -10.87 4.97
N ASP A 14 -1.92 -10.68 6.25
CA ASP A 14 -3.27 -10.25 6.67
C ASP A 14 -3.48 -8.80 6.22
N ILE A 15 -4.63 -8.51 5.60
CA ILE A 15 -4.87 -7.22 4.95
C ILE A 15 -4.77 -6.03 5.92
N GLU A 16 -5.19 -6.21 7.17
CA GLU A 16 -5.13 -5.21 8.26
C GLU A 16 -3.69 -4.78 8.59
N ALA A 17 -2.71 -5.65 8.31
CA ALA A 17 -1.28 -5.39 8.50
C ALA A 17 -0.61 -4.84 7.22
N MET A 18 -1.38 -4.52 6.18
CA MET A 18 -0.87 -4.00 4.91
C MET A 18 -1.13 -2.51 4.73
N ILE A 19 -0.34 -1.92 3.85
CA ILE A 19 -0.42 -0.53 3.44
C ILE A 19 -0.75 -0.52 1.96
N SER A 20 -1.87 0.09 1.60
CA SER A 20 -2.37 0.18 0.24
C SER A 20 -1.89 1.45 -0.46
N LEU A 21 -1.71 1.36 -1.77
CA LEU A 21 -1.33 2.43 -2.68
C LEU A 21 -2.45 2.64 -3.69
N HIS A 22 -2.97 3.86 -3.71
CA HIS A 22 -4.03 4.31 -4.60
C HIS A 22 -3.45 5.29 -5.61
N GLU A 23 -3.86 5.19 -6.87
CA GLU A 23 -3.51 6.16 -7.91
C GLU A 23 -4.76 6.96 -8.30
N ASP A 24 -4.66 8.29 -8.31
CA ASP A 24 -5.77 9.18 -8.64
C ASP A 24 -6.32 8.89 -10.05
N GLY A 25 -7.63 8.65 -10.13
CA GLY A 25 -8.31 8.30 -11.38
C GLY A 25 -8.22 6.82 -11.77
N LYS A 26 -7.63 5.96 -10.93
CA LYS A 26 -7.63 4.50 -11.11
C LYS A 26 -8.44 3.82 -10.01
N THR A 27 -9.06 2.69 -10.36
CA THR A 27 -9.77 1.81 -9.41
C THR A 27 -8.88 0.72 -8.83
N PHE A 28 -7.67 0.55 -9.37
CA PHE A 28 -6.76 -0.50 -8.97
C PHE A 28 -5.96 -0.10 -7.73
N VAL A 29 -5.87 -1.01 -6.76
CA VAL A 29 -5.18 -0.80 -5.47
C VAL A 29 -4.07 -1.83 -5.32
N LEU A 30 -2.86 -1.36 -5.02
CA LEU A 30 -1.71 -2.21 -4.71
C LEU A 30 -1.51 -2.30 -3.20
N TYR A 31 -1.11 -3.46 -2.69
CA TYR A 31 -0.91 -3.69 -1.27
C TYR A 31 0.54 -4.07 -0.98
N TYR A 32 1.10 -3.48 0.06
CA TYR A 32 2.48 -3.70 0.48
C TYR A 32 2.55 -4.04 1.97
N CYS A 33 3.36 -5.03 2.33
CA CYS A 33 3.61 -5.34 3.74
C CYS A 33 4.50 -4.26 4.39
N GLU A 34 4.42 -4.13 5.71
CA GLU A 34 5.18 -3.13 6.47
C GLU A 34 6.70 -3.22 6.24
N GLY A 35 7.23 -4.44 6.03
CA GLY A 35 8.66 -4.64 5.78
C GLY A 35 9.13 -4.11 4.41
N CYS A 36 8.29 -4.19 3.38
CA CYS A 36 8.63 -3.71 2.04
C CYS A 36 8.26 -2.24 1.82
N PHE A 37 7.32 -1.72 2.62
CA PHE A 37 6.79 -0.36 2.48
C PHE A 37 7.86 0.73 2.42
N PRO A 38 8.91 0.78 3.27
CA PRO A 38 9.90 1.86 3.22
C PRO A 38 10.61 1.98 1.86
N ALA A 39 11.03 0.84 1.30
CA ALA A 39 11.71 0.80 0.01
C ALA A 39 10.78 1.21 -1.14
N VAL A 40 9.55 0.68 -1.15
CA VAL A 40 8.56 1.01 -2.17
C VAL A 40 8.16 2.49 -2.08
N LYS A 41 7.91 3.02 -0.88
CA LYS A 41 7.55 4.42 -0.67
C LYS A 41 8.64 5.36 -1.18
N SER A 42 9.90 5.07 -0.89
CA SER A 42 11.03 5.85 -1.40
C SER A 42 11.10 5.83 -2.92
N ASN A 43 10.89 4.66 -3.54
CA ASN A 43 10.89 4.53 -4.99
C ASN A 43 9.73 5.31 -5.63
N VAL A 44 8.51 5.16 -5.13
CA VAL A 44 7.34 5.91 -5.61
C VAL A 44 7.53 7.42 -5.47
N ALA A 45 8.12 7.89 -4.37
CA ALA A 45 8.40 9.31 -4.16
C ALA A 45 9.41 9.89 -5.18
N SER A 46 10.28 9.06 -5.76
CA SER A 46 11.23 9.48 -6.80
C SER A 46 10.61 9.65 -8.19
N LEU A 47 9.36 9.21 -8.39
CA LEU A 47 8.68 9.31 -9.68
C LEU A 47 8.20 10.76 -9.94
N PRO A 48 8.28 11.28 -11.17
CA PRO A 48 7.78 12.63 -11.51
C PRO A 48 6.29 12.84 -11.23
N TYR A 49 5.50 11.77 -11.27
CA TYR A 49 4.06 11.74 -11.03
C TYR A 49 3.71 11.18 -9.64
N SER A 50 4.65 11.22 -8.69
CA SER A 50 4.47 10.72 -7.33
C SER A 50 3.27 11.34 -6.60
N HIS A 51 2.90 12.57 -6.96
CA HIS A 51 1.74 13.31 -6.43
C HIS A 51 0.38 12.67 -6.74
N LEU A 52 0.30 11.76 -7.72
CA LEU A 52 -0.92 11.01 -8.03
C LEU A 52 -1.16 9.85 -7.05
N PHE A 53 -0.18 9.49 -6.22
CA PHE A 53 -0.25 8.33 -5.37
C PHE A 53 -0.58 8.67 -3.91
N LYS A 54 -1.51 7.91 -3.32
CA LYS A 54 -1.94 8.04 -1.92
C LYS A 54 -1.75 6.74 -1.17
N TRP A 55 -1.17 6.83 0.02
CA TRP A 55 -0.91 5.69 0.90
C TRP A 55 -1.99 5.61 1.99
N VAL A 56 -2.58 4.43 2.19
CA VAL A 56 -3.58 4.17 3.24
C VAL A 56 -3.16 2.95 4.05
N LYS A 57 -3.32 2.99 5.38
CA LYS A 57 -3.07 1.84 6.26
C LYS A 57 -4.40 1.17 6.57
N GLU A 58 -4.58 -0.08 6.15
CA GLU A 58 -5.86 -0.79 6.23
C GLU A 58 -6.22 -1.27 7.65
N GLY A 59 -5.36 -1.01 8.65
CA GLY A 59 -5.60 -1.30 10.06
C GLY A 59 -6.09 -0.11 10.90
N SER A 60 -6.40 1.04 10.30
CA SER A 60 -6.89 2.21 11.04
C SER A 60 -8.42 2.29 11.04
N HIS A 61 -9.08 1.26 11.59
CA HIS A 61 -10.49 1.39 11.95
C HIS A 61 -10.62 1.84 13.42
N ASN A 62 -11.26 3.01 13.57
CA ASN A 62 -11.79 3.70 14.76
C ASN A 62 -10.91 4.77 15.45
N ASP A 63 -11.28 6.03 15.23
CA ASP A 63 -11.93 6.85 16.27
C ASP A 63 -12.68 8.05 15.66
N LYS A 64 -13.99 7.89 15.42
CA LYS A 64 -15.08 8.84 15.76
C LYS A 64 -16.44 8.32 15.35
#